data_AF-A0A7C5Z2Q7-F1
#
_entry.id   AF-A0A7C5Z2Q7-F1
#
_cell.length_a   1.000
_cell.length_b   1.000
_cell.length_c   1.000
_cell.angle_alpha   90.00
_cell.angle_beta   90.00
_cell.angle_gamma   90.00
#
_symmetry.space_group_name_H-M   'P 1'
#
loop_
_entity.id
_entity.type
_entity.pdbx_description
1 polymer ?
#
loop_
_entity_poly.entity_id
_entity_poly.type
_entity_poly.pdbx_seq_one_letter_code
_entity_poly.pdbx_strand_id
1 'polypeptide(L)'
;MPNTLIVGIDISSQSNSIFFIDDAGNQLIKKPFSLPNDQEGANELIKRVIDCLSQYNLSYVKFGMEATSHYGWHLHLYLASSSELLPYKPTFYVLNPSIVKGFKKIYTFLPKTDNIDAVVIAECVRFSKLNPTPLPDFKYAALQRLTRMRYHLVHNLTREKNRALNLIYLKFSTYSQDCPFSDIFGKASCAIIENFTPDDIASMPLEDLIKFVSDNGNNRLSDVNKIAEILKTAANRSYRLHPLLAEANDLALSMTLENIRFMQEQLKKLDKEISKLLKAFSQTLTTIPGIGDVLAAGIIAEIGDIKRFKNEAALAKYSGLVWTQYQSGNFNAQETSLAKCGNQYLRYYLVEAANCVRVHTVRYKAFYNKKFSEVTKHQHKRALVLTARRLIPLIFAMLSKGQIYQERGDVYNT
;
A
#
# COMPACT_ATOMS: atom_id res chain seq x y z
N MET A 1 7.26 -43.69 9.36
CA MET A 1 6.86 -43.08 10.65
C MET A 1 6.82 -41.57 10.46
N PRO A 2 5.97 -40.87 11.21
CA PRO A 2 5.98 -39.42 11.21
C PRO A 2 7.36 -38.91 11.58
N ASN A 3 7.87 -37.87 10.89
CA ASN A 3 9.22 -37.34 11.15
C ASN A 3 9.24 -35.81 11.32
N THR A 4 8.08 -35.18 11.24
CA THR A 4 7.93 -33.73 11.25
C THR A 4 6.94 -33.31 12.31
N LEU A 5 7.35 -32.42 13.21
CA LEU A 5 6.44 -31.67 14.07
C LEU A 5 5.88 -30.48 13.28
N ILE A 6 4.57 -30.31 13.30
CA ILE A 6 3.88 -29.15 12.74
C ILE A 6 3.24 -28.37 13.88
N VAL A 7 3.66 -27.12 14.02
CA VAL A 7 3.22 -26.19 15.04
C VAL A 7 2.31 -25.16 14.40
N GLY A 8 1.03 -25.17 14.73
CA GLY A 8 0.11 -24.10 14.36
C GLY A 8 0.06 -23.04 15.44
N ILE A 9 0.23 -21.78 15.06
CA ILE A 9 0.25 -20.63 15.95
C ILE A 9 -0.79 -19.62 15.46
N ASP A 10 -1.85 -19.45 16.24
CA ASP A 10 -2.74 -18.32 16.09
C ASP A 10 -2.24 -17.15 16.95
N ILE A 11 -2.06 -15.99 16.32
CA ILE A 11 -1.29 -14.88 16.88
C ILE A 11 -2.23 -13.72 17.23
N SER A 12 -2.19 -13.32 18.50
CA SER A 12 -2.85 -12.10 18.97
C SER A 12 -1.86 -11.08 19.53
N SER A 13 -2.35 -9.91 19.92
CA SER A 13 -1.51 -8.87 20.52
C SER A 13 -1.02 -9.22 21.92
N GLN A 14 -1.74 -10.05 22.67
CA GLN A 14 -1.41 -10.37 24.08
C GLN A 14 -0.86 -11.78 24.24
N SER A 15 -1.42 -12.75 23.52
CA SER A 15 -1.05 -14.16 23.63
C SER A 15 -1.13 -14.89 22.29
N ASN A 16 -0.39 -15.98 22.20
CA ASN A 16 -0.35 -16.86 21.04
C ASN A 16 -0.99 -18.19 21.43
N SER A 17 -1.98 -18.64 20.66
CA SER A 17 -2.59 -19.96 20.81
C SER A 17 -1.85 -20.96 19.95
N ILE A 18 -1.43 -22.08 20.53
CA ILE A 18 -0.47 -23.01 19.93
C ILE A 18 -1.02 -24.43 19.93
N PHE A 19 -0.80 -25.14 18.82
CA PHE A 19 -1.16 -26.54 18.67
C PHE A 19 -0.11 -27.36 17.93
N PHE A 20 0.10 -28.62 18.34
CA PHE A 20 1.12 -29.53 17.81
C PHE A 20 0.47 -30.77 17.17
N ILE A 21 0.82 -31.04 15.91
CA ILE A 21 0.49 -32.27 15.19
C ILE A 21 1.72 -32.82 14.49
N ASP A 22 1.69 -34.08 14.08
CA ASP A 22 2.70 -34.65 13.18
C ASP A 22 2.26 -34.58 11.69
N ASP A 23 3.14 -35.00 10.78
CA ASP A 23 2.85 -35.05 9.34
C ASP A 23 1.82 -36.14 8.94
N ALA A 24 1.55 -37.12 9.80
CA ALA A 24 0.45 -38.07 9.63
C ALA A 24 -0.90 -37.50 10.09
N GLY A 25 -0.89 -36.39 10.84
CA GLY A 25 -2.09 -35.76 11.42
C GLY A 25 -2.43 -36.26 12.82
N ASN A 26 -1.54 -36.99 13.48
CA ASN A 26 -1.72 -37.35 14.88
C ASN A 26 -1.51 -36.12 15.76
N GLN A 27 -2.38 -35.94 16.75
CA GLN A 27 -2.25 -34.87 17.73
C GLN A 27 -1.17 -35.24 18.74
N LEU A 28 -0.13 -34.41 18.84
CA LEU A 28 0.97 -34.62 19.78
C LEU A 28 0.70 -33.98 21.14
N ILE A 29 -0.32 -33.13 21.23
CA ILE A 29 -0.85 -32.57 22.47
C ILE A 29 -2.38 -32.71 22.51
N LYS A 30 -2.95 -32.91 23.71
CA LYS A 30 -4.40 -33.15 23.88
C LYS A 30 -5.27 -31.91 23.61
N LYS A 31 -4.76 -30.73 23.94
CA LYS A 31 -5.48 -29.45 23.81
C LYS A 31 -4.49 -28.35 23.42
N PRO A 32 -4.94 -27.35 22.64
CA PRO A 32 -4.15 -26.13 22.45
C PRO A 32 -3.84 -25.46 23.78
N PHE A 33 -2.69 -24.79 23.85
CA PHE A 33 -2.28 -23.98 24.99
C PHE A 33 -1.97 -22.56 24.53
N SER A 34 -1.93 -21.61 25.48
CA SER A 34 -1.62 -20.22 25.19
C SER A 34 -0.35 -19.79 25.91
N LEU A 35 0.48 -19.01 25.23
CA LEU A 35 1.68 -18.36 25.77
C LEU A 35 1.61 -16.85 25.52
N PRO A 36 2.19 -16.00 26.38
CA PRO A 36 2.22 -14.56 26.14
C PRO A 36 2.96 -14.23 24.83
N ASN A 37 2.58 -13.13 24.17
CA ASN A 37 3.24 -12.67 22.95
C ASN A 37 4.43 -11.75 23.26
N ASP A 38 5.40 -12.30 23.99
CA ASP A 38 6.64 -11.65 24.40
C ASP A 38 7.83 -12.62 24.32
N GLN A 39 8.98 -12.20 24.81
CA GLN A 39 10.20 -13.00 24.77
C GLN A 39 10.14 -14.22 25.70
N GLU A 40 9.48 -14.11 26.85
CA GLU A 40 9.32 -15.23 27.79
C GLU A 40 8.44 -16.32 27.18
N GLY A 41 7.32 -15.93 26.58
CA GLY A 41 6.45 -16.84 25.84
C GLY A 41 7.14 -17.49 24.65
N ALA A 42 8.00 -16.76 23.93
CA ALA A 42 8.78 -17.32 22.83
C ALA A 42 9.82 -18.37 23.31
N ASN A 43 10.50 -18.12 24.44
CA ASN A 43 11.42 -19.08 25.04
C ASN A 43 10.71 -20.35 25.51
N GLU A 44 9.58 -20.18 26.20
CA GLU A 44 8.76 -21.31 26.66
C GLU A 44 8.21 -22.13 25.46
N LEU A 45 7.89 -21.47 24.34
CA LEU A 45 7.50 -22.16 23.11
C LEU A 45 8.65 -23.00 22.54
N ILE A 46 9.87 -22.45 22.46
CA ILE A 46 11.06 -23.17 21.98
C ILE A 46 11.29 -24.42 22.82
N LYS A 47 11.25 -24.28 24.15
CA LYS A 47 11.41 -25.39 25.09
C LYS A 47 10.39 -26.51 24.83
N ARG A 48 9.10 -26.17 24.76
CA ARG A 48 8.03 -27.16 24.51
C ARG A 48 8.15 -27.83 23.14
N VAL A 49 8.60 -27.09 22.13
CA VAL A 49 8.87 -27.65 20.80
C VAL A 49 9.99 -28.68 20.86
N ILE A 50 11.10 -28.37 21.54
CA ILE A 50 12.25 -29.28 21.69
C ILE A 50 11.88 -30.51 22.52
N ASP A 51 11.14 -30.33 23.61
CA ASP A 51 10.65 -31.43 24.44
C ASP A 51 9.78 -32.39 23.61
N CYS A 52 8.88 -31.85 22.78
CA CYS A 52 8.02 -32.64 21.90
C CYS A 52 8.82 -33.35 20.79
N LEU A 53 9.76 -32.66 20.14
CA LEU A 53 10.64 -33.23 19.12
C LEU A 53 11.45 -34.40 19.69
N SER A 54 11.97 -34.27 20.90
CA SER A 54 12.76 -35.29 21.59
C SER A 54 11.89 -36.48 22.02
N GLN A 55 10.72 -36.22 22.63
CA GLN A 55 9.80 -37.25 23.10
C GLN A 55 9.33 -38.18 21.97
N TYR A 56 9.06 -37.62 20.78
CA TYR A 56 8.55 -38.36 19.63
C TYR A 56 9.63 -38.70 18.59
N ASN A 57 10.91 -38.40 18.88
CA ASN A 57 12.07 -38.65 18.02
C ASN A 57 11.90 -38.10 16.59
N LEU A 58 11.43 -36.85 16.48
CA LEU A 58 11.16 -36.15 15.22
C LEU A 58 12.37 -35.32 14.78
N SER A 59 12.67 -35.34 13.48
CA SER A 59 13.88 -34.66 12.94
C SER A 59 13.62 -33.27 12.36
N TYR A 60 12.36 -32.89 12.13
CA TYR A 60 12.00 -31.66 11.43
C TYR A 60 10.90 -30.88 12.15
N VAL A 61 10.90 -29.55 12.04
CA VAL A 61 9.81 -28.69 12.53
C VAL A 61 9.30 -27.72 11.47
N LYS A 62 7.97 -27.59 11.40
CA LYS A 62 7.25 -26.64 10.55
C LYS A 62 6.38 -25.75 11.43
N PHE A 63 6.52 -24.44 11.30
CA PHE A 63 5.70 -23.44 11.98
C PHE A 63 4.69 -22.83 11.01
N GLY A 64 3.41 -23.02 11.26
CA GLY A 64 2.32 -22.28 10.64
C GLY A 64 1.90 -21.12 11.51
N MET A 65 1.78 -19.93 10.92
CA MET A 65 1.26 -18.75 11.60
C MET A 65 0.36 -17.95 10.69
N GLU A 66 -0.73 -17.39 11.23
CA GLU A 66 -1.57 -16.48 10.46
C GLU A 66 -0.98 -15.06 10.44
N ALA A 67 -1.00 -14.42 9.27
CA ALA A 67 -0.54 -13.04 9.09
C ALA A 67 -1.55 -12.04 9.68
N THR A 68 -1.63 -11.95 11.01
CA THR A 68 -2.47 -11.00 11.71
C THR A 68 -1.69 -9.74 12.08
N SER A 69 -1.97 -8.62 11.38
CA SER A 69 -1.28 -7.35 11.60
C SER A 69 0.26 -7.51 11.55
N HIS A 70 0.98 -6.99 12.54
CA HIS A 70 2.43 -7.13 12.71
C HIS A 70 2.80 -8.05 13.89
N TYR A 71 1.83 -8.60 14.60
CA TYR A 71 2.04 -9.26 15.89
C TYR A 71 2.88 -10.54 15.79
N GLY A 72 2.88 -11.19 14.63
CA GLY A 72 3.70 -12.39 14.42
C GLY A 72 5.13 -12.14 13.96
N TRP A 73 5.48 -10.88 13.65
CA TRP A 73 6.79 -10.56 13.09
C TRP A 73 7.94 -10.87 14.05
N HIS A 74 7.81 -10.42 15.31
CA HIS A 74 8.84 -10.64 16.33
C HIS A 74 8.97 -12.11 16.68
N LEU A 75 7.84 -12.82 16.86
CA LEU A 75 7.86 -14.25 17.15
C LEU A 75 8.51 -15.05 16.03
N HIS A 76 8.16 -14.78 14.76
CA HIS A 76 8.79 -15.43 13.61
C HIS A 76 10.31 -15.23 13.60
N LEU A 77 10.78 -13.98 13.72
CA LEU A 77 12.21 -13.69 13.76
C LEU A 77 12.90 -14.40 14.92
N TYR A 78 12.31 -14.36 16.11
CA TYR A 78 12.86 -14.96 17.31
C TYR A 78 13.04 -16.47 17.14
N LEU A 79 11.98 -17.17 16.73
CA LEU A 79 12.00 -18.61 16.48
C LEU A 79 13.00 -18.99 15.38
N ALA A 80 13.06 -18.21 14.30
CA ALA A 80 13.96 -18.50 13.20
C ALA A 80 15.44 -18.22 13.53
N SER A 81 15.70 -17.33 14.49
CA SER A 81 17.04 -17.02 15.00
C SER A 81 17.50 -17.94 16.13
N SER A 82 16.63 -18.81 16.65
CA SER A 82 16.96 -19.72 17.75
C SER A 82 17.99 -20.77 17.33
N SER A 83 19.13 -20.77 18.01
CA SER A 83 20.17 -21.79 17.81
C SER A 83 19.72 -23.19 18.21
N GLU A 84 18.78 -23.28 19.15
CA GLU A 84 18.27 -24.56 19.66
C GLU A 84 17.34 -25.25 18.65
N LEU A 85 16.67 -24.49 17.79
CA LEU A 85 15.81 -25.02 16.74
C LEU A 85 16.58 -25.41 15.46
N LEU A 86 17.78 -24.84 15.22
CA LEU A 86 18.59 -25.10 14.02
C LEU A 86 18.77 -26.59 13.68
N PRO A 87 19.06 -27.51 14.63
CA PRO A 87 19.21 -28.93 14.33
C PRO A 87 17.98 -29.56 13.64
N TYR A 88 16.79 -29.02 13.91
CA TYR A 88 15.51 -29.50 13.40
C TYR A 88 15.05 -28.79 12.11
N LYS A 89 15.94 -28.00 11.47
CA LYS A 89 15.72 -27.34 10.18
C LYS A 89 14.36 -26.62 10.11
N PRO A 90 14.14 -25.60 10.96
CA PRO A 90 12.83 -24.99 11.12
C PRO A 90 12.39 -24.32 9.81
N THR A 91 11.15 -24.58 9.42
CA THR A 91 10.52 -23.93 8.25
C THR A 91 9.27 -23.20 8.68
N PHE A 92 9.07 -22.00 8.13
CA PHE A 92 7.99 -21.10 8.54
C PHE A 92 6.98 -20.91 7.41
N TYR A 93 5.71 -20.79 7.77
CA TYR A 93 4.59 -20.60 6.84
C TYR A 93 3.70 -19.49 7.39
N VAL A 94 3.91 -18.27 6.89
CA VAL A 94 3.08 -17.11 7.21
C VAL A 94 1.88 -17.09 6.25
N LEU A 95 0.73 -17.52 6.75
CA LEU A 95 -0.48 -17.74 5.97
C LEU A 95 -1.29 -16.45 5.83
N ASN A 96 -1.84 -16.21 4.64
CA ASN A 96 -2.82 -15.15 4.46
C ASN A 96 -4.13 -15.55 5.18
N PRO A 97 -4.76 -14.68 5.99
CA PRO A 97 -6.02 -14.97 6.69
C PRO A 97 -7.13 -15.50 5.78
N SER A 98 -7.17 -15.08 4.51
CA SER A 98 -8.15 -15.59 3.53
C SER A 98 -7.94 -17.06 3.18
N ILE A 99 -6.70 -17.56 3.20
CA ILE A 99 -6.37 -18.98 2.98
C ILE A 99 -6.88 -19.79 4.17
N VAL A 100 -6.56 -19.36 5.39
CA VAL A 100 -6.99 -20.04 6.62
C VAL A 100 -8.52 -20.04 6.70
N LYS A 101 -9.17 -18.88 6.47
CA LYS A 101 -10.65 -18.77 6.40
C LYS A 101 -11.27 -19.66 5.33
N GLY A 102 -10.62 -19.80 4.17
CA GLY A 102 -11.06 -20.70 3.11
C GLY A 102 -10.93 -22.17 3.53
N PHE A 103 -9.81 -22.54 4.14
CA PHE A 103 -9.51 -23.87 4.63
C PHE A 103 -10.44 -24.31 5.77
N LYS A 104 -10.81 -23.40 6.68
CA LYS A 104 -11.80 -23.66 7.75
C LYS A 104 -13.10 -24.25 7.23
N LYS A 105 -13.51 -23.94 5.99
CA LYS A 105 -14.76 -24.43 5.38
C LYS A 105 -14.74 -25.92 5.02
N ILE A 106 -13.58 -26.57 5.03
CA ILE A 106 -13.46 -28.02 4.78
C ILE A 106 -14.09 -28.81 5.94
N TYR A 107 -14.05 -28.26 7.15
CA TYR A 107 -14.61 -28.91 8.32
C TYR A 107 -16.11 -28.63 8.41
N THR A 108 -16.92 -29.70 8.42
CA THR A 108 -18.39 -29.65 8.55
C THR A 108 -18.84 -29.18 9.93
N PHE A 109 -18.07 -29.50 10.97
CA PHE A 109 -18.29 -29.06 12.34
C PHE A 109 -16.95 -28.68 12.97
N LEU A 110 -16.83 -27.42 13.37
CA LEU A 110 -15.75 -26.95 14.24
C LEU A 110 -16.40 -26.44 15.52
N PRO A 111 -15.94 -26.88 16.70
CA PRO A 111 -16.38 -26.27 17.95
C PRO A 111 -16.13 -24.75 17.92
N LYS A 112 -16.90 -23.96 18.67
CA LYS A 112 -16.55 -22.55 18.89
C LYS A 112 -15.67 -22.47 20.14
N THR A 113 -14.39 -22.80 20.00
CA THR A 113 -13.39 -22.55 21.05
C THR A 113 -12.32 -21.60 20.52
N ASP A 114 -11.84 -20.74 21.40
CA ASP A 114 -10.93 -19.64 21.05
C ASP A 114 -9.57 -20.09 20.50
N ASN A 115 -9.29 -21.40 20.49
CA ASN A 115 -7.99 -21.97 20.14
C ASN A 115 -8.02 -22.91 18.93
N ILE A 116 -9.16 -23.03 18.23
CA ILE A 116 -9.27 -23.87 17.03
C ILE A 116 -8.47 -23.32 15.86
N ASP A 117 -8.23 -22.02 15.84
CA ASP A 117 -7.50 -21.37 14.76
C ASP A 117 -6.07 -21.90 14.68
N ALA A 118 -5.42 -22.16 15.81
CA ALA A 118 -4.11 -22.82 15.87
C ALA A 118 -4.15 -24.24 15.25
N VAL A 119 -5.20 -25.01 15.51
CA VAL A 119 -5.40 -26.35 14.94
C VAL A 119 -5.55 -26.27 13.42
N VAL A 120 -6.41 -25.37 12.95
CA VAL A 120 -6.66 -25.14 11.52
C VAL A 120 -5.39 -24.70 10.82
N ILE A 121 -4.58 -23.83 11.43
CA ILE A 121 -3.30 -23.38 10.87
C ILE A 121 -2.33 -24.55 10.73
N ALA A 122 -2.20 -25.40 11.76
CA ALA A 122 -1.35 -26.59 11.69
C ALA A 122 -1.79 -27.54 10.55
N GLU A 123 -3.09 -27.83 10.47
CA GLU A 123 -3.65 -28.67 9.42
C GLU A 123 -3.51 -28.03 8.02
N CYS A 124 -3.65 -26.71 7.92
CA CYS A 124 -3.45 -25.99 6.67
C CYS A 124 -2.02 -26.16 6.14
N VAL A 125 -1.01 -26.07 7.03
CA VAL A 125 0.40 -26.33 6.69
C VAL A 125 0.63 -27.80 6.30
N ARG A 126 -0.06 -28.73 6.94
CA ARG A 126 0.04 -30.16 6.64
C ARG A 126 -0.51 -30.51 5.26
N PHE A 127 -1.70 -30.02 4.92
CA PHE A 127 -2.41 -30.38 3.68
C PHE A 127 -2.00 -29.54 2.46
N SER A 128 -1.61 -28.29 2.66
CA SER A 128 -1.45 -27.36 1.55
C SER A 128 -0.05 -27.43 0.93
N LYS A 129 0.03 -27.42 -0.40
CA LYS A 129 1.29 -27.21 -1.15
C LYS A 129 1.72 -25.74 -1.05
N LEU A 130 2.14 -25.32 0.13
CA LEU A 130 2.63 -23.99 0.41
C LEU A 130 4.14 -23.92 0.25
N ASN A 131 4.63 -22.80 -0.26
CA ASN A 131 6.05 -22.51 -0.19
C ASN A 131 6.37 -21.96 1.21
N PRO A 132 7.49 -22.36 1.82
CA PRO A 132 7.98 -21.73 3.04
C PRO A 132 8.11 -20.23 2.86
N THR A 133 7.80 -19.49 3.91
CA THR A 133 8.03 -18.05 4.00
C THR A 133 9.50 -17.85 4.36
N PRO A 134 10.31 -17.25 3.49
CA PRO A 134 11.69 -16.94 3.81
C PRO A 134 11.75 -15.89 4.91
N LEU A 135 12.87 -15.85 5.64
CA LEU A 135 13.13 -14.73 6.54
C LEU A 135 13.19 -13.42 5.74
N PRO A 136 12.68 -12.33 6.32
CA PRO A 136 12.73 -11.06 5.66
C PRO A 136 14.18 -10.60 5.55
N ASP A 137 14.60 -10.23 4.34
CA ASP A 137 15.81 -9.45 4.18
C ASP A 137 15.56 -8.06 4.78
N PHE A 138 16.32 -7.73 5.82
CA PHE A 138 16.16 -6.49 6.58
C PHE A 138 16.36 -5.24 5.73
N LYS A 139 17.13 -5.29 4.63
CA LYS A 139 17.24 -4.18 3.69
C LYS A 139 15.88 -3.88 3.07
N TYR A 140 15.23 -4.91 2.52
CA TYR A 140 13.90 -4.76 1.93
C TYR A 140 12.84 -4.41 2.98
N ALA A 141 12.90 -5.03 4.17
CA ALA A 141 11.95 -4.75 5.25
C ALA A 141 12.01 -3.29 5.74
N ALA A 142 13.21 -2.72 5.87
CA ALA A 142 13.39 -1.33 6.24
C ALA A 142 12.81 -0.39 5.15
N LEU A 143 13.12 -0.65 3.88
CA LEU A 143 12.58 0.13 2.76
C LEU A 143 11.06 0.02 2.69
N GLN A 144 10.52 -1.19 2.88
CA GLN A 144 9.08 -1.47 2.89
C GLN A 144 8.35 -0.72 4.01
N ARG A 145 8.96 -0.60 5.19
CA ARG A 145 8.37 0.17 6.29
C ARG A 145 8.19 1.64 5.90
N LEU A 146 9.22 2.26 5.30
CA LEU A 146 9.15 3.66 4.90
C LEU A 146 8.19 3.89 3.73
N THR A 147 8.21 3.02 2.72
CA THR A 147 7.31 3.16 1.56
C THR A 147 5.85 2.94 1.96
N ARG A 148 5.55 1.95 2.81
CA ARG A 148 4.18 1.79 3.36
C ARG A 148 3.74 2.97 4.22
N MET A 149 4.62 3.53 5.05
CA MET A 149 4.31 4.76 5.80
C MET A 149 3.96 5.90 4.84
N ARG A 150 4.72 6.05 3.76
CA ARG A 150 4.46 7.07 2.73
C ARG A 150 3.09 6.86 2.09
N TYR A 151 2.76 5.62 1.73
CA TYR A 151 1.43 5.28 1.23
C TYR A 151 0.33 5.78 2.16
N HIS A 152 0.41 5.49 3.47
CA HIS A 152 -0.59 5.94 4.43
C HIS A 152 -0.65 7.46 4.54
N LEU A 153 0.49 8.12 4.59
CA LEU A 153 0.58 9.58 4.69
C LEU A 153 -0.02 10.28 3.47
N VAL A 154 0.21 9.77 2.25
CA VAL A 154 -0.42 10.29 1.02
C VAL A 154 -1.95 10.15 1.07
N HIS A 155 -2.45 9.02 1.57
CA HIS A 155 -3.91 8.79 1.70
C HIS A 155 -4.53 9.71 2.75
N ASN A 156 -3.84 9.93 3.87
CA ASN A 156 -4.27 10.88 4.90
C ASN A 156 -4.26 12.31 4.37
N LEU A 157 -3.19 12.72 3.67
CA LEU A 157 -3.13 14.03 3.01
C LEU A 157 -4.26 14.24 2.02
N THR A 158 -4.59 13.22 1.22
CA THR A 158 -5.71 13.27 0.28
C THR A 158 -7.04 13.44 1.01
N ARG A 159 -7.22 12.75 2.15
CA ARG A 159 -8.42 12.87 2.99
C ARG A 159 -8.55 14.27 3.59
N GLU A 160 -7.46 14.83 4.11
CA GLU A 160 -7.46 16.19 4.66
C GLU A 160 -7.70 17.24 3.57
N LYS A 161 -7.09 17.09 2.38
CA LYS A 161 -7.39 17.97 1.23
C LYS A 161 -8.87 17.95 0.86
N ASN A 162 -9.49 16.77 0.81
CA ASN A 162 -10.92 16.65 0.53
C ASN A 162 -11.77 17.31 1.64
N ARG A 163 -11.37 17.17 2.91
CA ARG A 163 -12.03 17.88 4.02
C ARG A 163 -11.91 19.40 3.87
N ALA A 164 -10.72 19.90 3.56
CA ALA A 164 -10.48 21.32 3.34
C ALA A 164 -11.32 21.86 2.18
N LEU A 165 -11.45 21.13 1.06
CA LEU A 165 -12.30 21.55 -0.06
C LEU A 165 -13.77 21.77 0.37
N ASN A 166 -14.30 20.90 1.24
CA ASN A 166 -15.66 21.07 1.76
C ASN A 166 -15.79 22.31 2.67
N LEU A 167 -14.80 22.55 3.52
CA LEU A 167 -14.76 23.72 4.42
C LEU A 167 -14.55 25.03 3.65
N ILE A 168 -13.72 25.00 2.59
CA ILE A 168 -13.55 26.10 1.64
C ILE A 168 -14.86 26.37 0.92
N TYR A 169 -15.59 25.33 0.48
CA TYR A 169 -16.89 25.52 -0.13
C TYR A 169 -17.91 26.18 0.82
N LEU A 170 -17.91 25.82 2.10
CA LEU A 170 -18.77 26.48 3.09
C LEU A 170 -18.40 27.95 3.32
N LYS A 171 -17.10 28.27 3.35
CA LYS A 171 -16.59 29.65 3.50
C LYS A 171 -16.79 30.49 2.25
N PHE A 172 -16.46 29.93 1.10
CA PHE A 172 -16.30 30.58 -0.19
C PHE A 172 -16.73 29.60 -1.30
N SER A 173 -18.06 29.47 -1.47
CA SER A 173 -18.71 28.47 -2.34
C SER A 173 -18.24 28.41 -3.80
N THR A 174 -17.86 29.54 -4.40
CA THR A 174 -17.40 29.59 -5.79
C THR A 174 -15.88 29.43 -5.93
N TYR A 175 -15.13 29.43 -4.82
CA TYR A 175 -13.66 29.49 -4.84
C TYR A 175 -13.02 28.34 -5.60
N SER A 176 -13.47 27.11 -5.36
CA SER A 176 -12.85 25.92 -5.99
C SER A 176 -13.15 25.84 -7.49
N GLN A 177 -14.29 26.38 -7.93
CA GLN A 177 -14.70 26.37 -9.34
C GLN A 177 -13.96 27.47 -10.11
N ASP A 178 -13.91 28.66 -9.56
CA ASP A 178 -13.34 29.85 -10.20
C ASP A 178 -11.87 30.06 -9.77
N CYS A 179 -11.23 29.06 -9.14
CA CYS A 179 -9.91 29.22 -8.53
C CYS A 179 -8.88 29.68 -9.57
N PRO A 180 -8.31 30.89 -9.42
CA PRO A 180 -7.35 31.40 -10.40
C PRO A 180 -5.94 30.83 -10.20
N PHE A 181 -5.72 30.03 -9.16
CA PHE A 181 -4.43 29.43 -8.84
C PHE A 181 -4.29 28.02 -9.43
N SER A 182 -3.08 27.65 -9.84
CA SER A 182 -2.80 26.29 -10.33
C SER A 182 -2.91 25.21 -9.24
N ASP A 183 -2.74 25.59 -7.97
CA ASP A 183 -2.94 24.72 -6.80
C ASP A 183 -3.74 25.49 -5.73
N ILE A 184 -4.93 24.98 -5.41
CA ILE A 184 -5.80 25.52 -4.35
C ILE A 184 -5.10 25.52 -2.99
N PHE A 185 -4.19 24.57 -2.76
CA PHE A 185 -3.43 24.46 -1.51
C PHE A 185 -2.06 25.14 -1.58
N GLY A 186 -1.81 25.94 -2.63
CA GLY A 186 -0.60 26.74 -2.75
C GLY A 186 -0.57 27.90 -1.74
N LYS A 187 0.63 28.43 -1.48
CA LYS A 187 0.86 29.49 -0.47
C LYS A 187 -0.07 30.70 -0.63
N ALA A 188 -0.16 31.26 -1.85
CA ALA A 188 -0.98 32.44 -2.12
C ALA A 188 -2.48 32.16 -1.95
N SER A 189 -2.96 31.00 -2.44
CA SER A 189 -4.35 30.59 -2.29
C SER A 189 -4.72 30.39 -0.82
N CYS A 190 -3.91 29.66 -0.06
CA CYS A 190 -4.13 29.47 1.37
C CYS A 190 -4.11 30.81 2.13
N ALA A 191 -3.21 31.75 1.78
CA ALA A 191 -3.18 33.07 2.40
C ALA A 191 -4.48 33.85 2.17
N ILE A 192 -5.08 33.78 0.98
CA ILE A 192 -6.39 34.40 0.71
C ILE A 192 -7.47 33.76 1.58
N ILE A 193 -7.53 32.43 1.60
CA ILE A 193 -8.56 31.66 2.34
C ILE A 193 -8.44 31.86 3.85
N GLU A 194 -7.22 31.99 4.39
CA GLU A 194 -6.97 32.13 5.82
C GLU A 194 -7.24 33.55 6.32
N ASN A 195 -6.87 34.58 5.53
CA ASN A 195 -6.91 35.97 6.00
C ASN A 195 -8.20 36.72 5.66
N PHE A 196 -8.98 36.24 4.68
CA PHE A 196 -10.12 37.01 4.19
C PHE A 196 -11.40 36.16 4.07
N THR A 197 -12.52 36.81 4.36
CA THR A 197 -13.86 36.34 4.01
C THR A 197 -14.24 36.81 2.60
N PRO A 198 -15.30 36.24 1.99
CA PRO A 198 -15.84 36.78 0.74
C PRO A 198 -16.25 38.26 0.83
N ASP A 199 -16.70 38.76 1.98
CA ASP A 199 -17.04 40.17 2.16
C ASP A 199 -15.81 41.07 2.21
N ASP A 200 -14.75 40.62 2.87
CA ASP A 200 -13.47 41.34 2.88
C ASP A 200 -12.92 41.48 1.46
N ILE A 201 -12.94 40.40 0.66
CA ILE A 201 -12.45 40.43 -0.72
C ILE A 201 -13.35 41.29 -1.62
N ALA A 202 -14.67 41.24 -1.44
CA ALA A 202 -15.61 42.04 -2.22
C ALA A 202 -15.40 43.55 -1.98
N SER A 203 -15.21 43.93 -0.72
CA SER A 203 -15.05 45.34 -0.29
C SER A 203 -13.63 45.88 -0.49
N MET A 204 -12.59 45.03 -0.47
CA MET A 204 -11.20 45.43 -0.62
C MET A 204 -10.92 46.14 -1.97
N PRO A 205 -10.18 47.27 -1.98
CA PRO A 205 -9.71 47.89 -3.21
C PRO A 205 -8.92 46.91 -4.08
N LEU A 206 -9.10 46.97 -5.40
CA LEU A 206 -8.46 46.02 -6.32
C LEU A 206 -6.92 46.10 -6.23
N GLU A 207 -6.38 47.30 -6.04
CA GLU A 207 -4.95 47.57 -5.89
C GLU A 207 -4.36 46.87 -4.66
N ASP A 208 -5.08 46.89 -3.54
CA ASP A 208 -4.66 46.22 -2.30
C ASP A 208 -4.68 44.70 -2.44
N LEU A 209 -5.71 44.16 -3.12
CA LEU A 209 -5.80 42.73 -3.40
C LEU A 209 -4.68 42.27 -4.33
N ILE A 210 -4.36 43.05 -5.37
CA ILE A 210 -3.22 42.79 -6.27
C ILE A 210 -1.92 42.74 -5.47
N LYS A 211 -1.70 43.73 -4.60
CA LYS A 211 -0.50 43.78 -3.76
C LYS A 211 -0.41 42.56 -2.85
N PHE A 212 -1.49 42.21 -2.15
CA PHE A 212 -1.52 41.04 -1.27
C PHE A 212 -1.21 39.73 -2.01
N VAL A 213 -1.81 39.53 -3.19
CA VAL A 213 -1.57 38.33 -4.02
C VAL A 213 -0.13 38.30 -4.52
N SER A 214 0.43 39.44 -4.93
CA SER A 214 1.82 39.55 -5.38
C SER A 214 2.81 39.18 -4.27
N ASP A 215 2.62 39.74 -3.07
CA ASP A 215 3.48 39.51 -1.91
C ASP A 215 3.48 38.03 -1.48
N ASN A 216 2.31 37.36 -1.58
CA ASN A 216 2.17 35.95 -1.23
C ASN A 216 2.49 34.97 -2.38
N GLY A 217 2.60 35.48 -3.61
CA GLY A 217 2.91 34.72 -4.83
C GLY A 217 4.39 34.47 -5.08
N ASN A 218 5.28 35.02 -4.26
CA ASN A 218 6.75 34.98 -4.44
C ASN A 218 7.18 35.38 -5.88
N ASN A 219 6.50 36.34 -6.51
CA ASN A 219 6.75 36.80 -7.90
C ASN A 219 6.67 35.72 -8.99
N ARG A 220 6.02 34.58 -8.71
CA ARG A 220 5.87 33.47 -9.68
C ARG A 220 4.49 33.40 -10.33
N LEU A 221 3.55 34.24 -9.90
CA LEU A 221 2.20 34.27 -10.44
C LEU A 221 2.18 35.09 -11.72
N SER A 222 1.72 34.48 -12.82
CA SER A 222 1.37 35.19 -14.04
C SER A 222 0.07 35.94 -13.86
N ASP A 223 -0.02 37.16 -14.39
CA ASP A 223 -1.25 37.96 -14.49
C ASP A 223 -1.99 38.20 -13.16
N VAL A 224 -1.28 38.77 -12.18
CA VAL A 224 -1.82 39.08 -10.83
C VAL A 224 -3.11 39.92 -10.88
N ASN A 225 -3.21 40.86 -11.83
CA ASN A 225 -4.41 41.68 -12.01
C ASN A 225 -5.64 40.81 -12.32
N LYS A 226 -5.50 39.88 -13.26
CA LYS A 226 -6.58 38.96 -13.66
C LYS A 226 -6.95 38.01 -12.51
N ILE A 227 -5.96 37.55 -11.74
CA ILE A 227 -6.20 36.75 -10.54
C ILE A 227 -7.08 37.51 -9.55
N ALA A 228 -6.74 38.77 -9.25
CA ALA A 228 -7.48 39.60 -8.31
C ALA A 228 -8.91 39.90 -8.80
N GLU A 229 -9.11 40.17 -10.10
CA GLU A 229 -10.44 40.34 -10.71
C GLU A 229 -11.31 39.10 -10.58
N ILE A 230 -10.73 37.91 -10.84
CA ILE A 230 -11.44 36.63 -10.69
C ILE A 230 -11.82 36.42 -9.23
N LEU A 231 -10.91 36.70 -8.28
CA LEU A 231 -11.19 36.59 -6.85
C LEU A 231 -12.33 37.51 -6.40
N LYS A 232 -12.35 38.79 -6.82
CA LYS A 232 -13.47 39.70 -6.50
C LYS A 232 -14.78 39.19 -7.11
N THR A 233 -14.75 38.74 -8.36
CA THR A 233 -15.93 38.21 -9.04
C THR A 233 -16.48 36.97 -8.32
N ALA A 234 -15.60 36.04 -7.93
CA ALA A 234 -15.96 34.86 -7.19
C ALA A 234 -16.54 35.23 -5.81
N ALA A 235 -15.90 36.17 -5.10
CA ALA A 235 -16.32 36.62 -3.77
C ALA A 235 -17.72 37.25 -3.80
N ASN A 236 -18.00 38.10 -4.80
CA ASN A 236 -19.32 38.71 -5.01
C ASN A 236 -20.43 37.68 -5.30
N ARG A 237 -20.09 36.55 -5.92
CA ARG A 237 -21.06 35.48 -6.27
C ARG A 237 -21.22 34.41 -5.20
N SER A 238 -20.36 34.41 -4.17
CA SER A 238 -20.40 33.37 -3.14
C SER A 238 -21.51 33.58 -2.12
N TYR A 239 -22.07 32.47 -1.65
CA TYR A 239 -22.99 32.50 -0.50
C TYR A 239 -22.28 33.00 0.77
N ARG A 240 -23.01 33.70 1.62
CA ARG A 240 -22.54 34.11 2.95
C ARG A 240 -22.94 33.10 3.99
N LEU A 241 -21.99 32.76 4.86
CA LEU A 241 -22.20 31.86 5.97
C LEU A 241 -22.67 32.66 7.18
N HIS A 242 -23.57 32.10 7.99
CA HIS A 242 -24.00 32.74 9.23
C HIS A 242 -22.79 32.97 10.16
N PRO A 243 -22.64 34.13 10.82
CA PRO A 243 -21.43 34.47 11.59
C PRO A 243 -20.99 33.41 12.60
N LEU A 244 -21.92 32.89 13.40
CA LEU A 244 -21.63 31.81 14.38
C LEU A 244 -21.05 30.54 13.73
N LEU A 245 -21.47 30.22 12.51
CA LEU A 245 -20.97 29.05 11.77
C LEU A 245 -19.66 29.40 11.04
N ALA A 246 -19.46 30.65 10.64
CA ALA A 246 -18.24 31.13 10.00
C ALA A 246 -17.03 30.98 10.93
N GLU A 247 -17.13 31.40 12.19
CA GLU A 247 -16.04 31.27 13.17
C GLU A 247 -15.63 29.80 13.38
N ALA A 248 -16.62 28.90 13.55
CA ALA A 248 -16.36 27.48 13.73
C ALA A 248 -15.76 26.84 12.46
N ASN A 249 -16.25 27.23 11.28
CA ASN A 249 -15.74 26.75 10.00
C ASN A 249 -14.31 27.23 9.75
N ASP A 250 -13.99 28.48 10.08
CA ASP A 250 -12.66 29.07 9.92
C ASP A 250 -11.64 28.39 10.85
N LEU A 251 -12.00 28.12 12.10
CA LEU A 251 -11.16 27.34 13.00
C LEU A 251 -10.89 25.93 12.44
N ALA A 252 -11.95 25.22 12.02
CA ALA A 252 -11.81 23.88 11.45
C ALA A 252 -10.97 23.89 10.16
N LEU A 253 -11.12 24.91 9.31
CA LEU A 253 -10.37 25.07 8.08
C LEU A 253 -8.91 25.35 8.36
N SER A 254 -8.59 26.26 9.28
CA SER A 254 -7.23 26.56 9.71
C SER A 254 -6.49 25.31 10.19
N MET A 255 -7.09 24.57 11.14
CA MET A 255 -6.52 23.30 11.63
C MET A 255 -6.32 22.27 10.50
N THR A 256 -7.25 22.21 9.54
CA THR A 256 -7.13 21.30 8.39
C THR A 256 -5.98 21.72 7.45
N LEU A 257 -5.81 23.01 7.19
CA LEU A 257 -4.71 23.55 6.37
C LEU A 257 -3.35 23.35 7.05
N GLU A 258 -3.25 23.53 8.36
CA GLU A 258 -2.05 23.22 9.14
C GLU A 258 -1.67 21.73 9.03
N ASN A 259 -2.65 20.83 9.16
CA ASN A 259 -2.44 19.39 8.97
C ASN A 259 -1.94 19.07 7.56
N ILE A 260 -2.50 19.71 6.52
CA ILE A 260 -2.05 19.55 5.13
C ILE A 260 -0.58 19.96 5.00
N ARG A 261 -0.20 21.14 5.51
CA ARG A 261 1.19 21.65 5.48
C ARG A 261 2.14 20.70 6.19
N PHE A 262 1.78 20.29 7.41
CA PHE A 262 2.58 19.35 8.20
C PHE A 262 2.80 18.03 7.45
N MET A 263 1.75 17.41 6.92
CA MET A 263 1.88 16.14 6.18
C MET A 263 2.68 16.30 4.89
N GLN A 264 2.59 17.43 4.19
CA GLN A 264 3.42 17.71 3.02
C GLN A 264 4.91 17.78 3.40
N GLU A 265 5.25 18.37 4.53
CA GLU A 265 6.64 18.39 5.03
C GLU A 265 7.12 17.00 5.45
N GLN A 266 6.28 16.24 6.15
CA GLN A 266 6.61 14.86 6.53
C GLN A 266 6.82 13.97 5.28
N LEU A 267 6.03 14.17 4.21
CA LEU A 267 6.25 13.48 2.94
C LEU A 267 7.60 13.84 2.32
N LYS A 268 7.99 15.12 2.31
CA LYS A 268 9.32 15.53 1.79
C LYS A 268 10.47 14.88 2.58
N LYS A 269 10.35 14.83 3.91
CA LYS A 269 11.33 14.16 4.79
C LYS A 269 11.42 12.67 4.46
N LEU A 270 10.27 12.02 4.33
CA LEU A 270 10.18 10.58 4.05
C LEU A 270 10.71 10.24 2.65
N ASP A 271 10.41 11.05 1.64
CA ASP A 271 10.88 10.86 0.26
C ASP A 271 12.41 10.91 0.20
N LYS A 272 13.05 11.82 0.95
CA LYS A 272 14.50 11.92 1.05
C LYS A 272 15.12 10.65 1.68
N GLU A 273 14.54 10.14 2.75
CA GLU A 273 15.03 8.91 3.41
C GLU A 273 14.80 7.67 2.55
N ILE A 274 13.66 7.58 1.84
CA ILE A 274 13.40 6.51 0.87
C ILE A 274 14.45 6.53 -0.25
N SER A 275 14.71 7.69 -0.84
CA SER A 275 15.77 7.86 -1.86
C SER A 275 17.14 7.45 -1.33
N LYS A 276 17.47 7.79 -0.08
CA LYS A 276 18.74 7.43 0.55
C LYS A 276 18.88 5.91 0.70
N LEU A 277 17.85 5.23 1.21
CA LEU A 277 17.88 3.77 1.36
C LEU A 277 17.92 3.05 0.01
N LEU A 278 17.24 3.59 -1.01
CA LEU A 278 17.22 2.99 -2.35
C LEU A 278 18.63 2.88 -2.96
N LYS A 279 19.53 3.82 -2.68
CA LYS A 279 20.91 3.81 -3.20
C LYS A 279 21.70 2.57 -2.79
N ALA A 280 21.32 1.89 -1.70
CA ALA A 280 21.94 0.65 -1.26
C ALA A 280 21.53 -0.58 -2.12
N PHE A 281 20.53 -0.42 -2.99
CA PHE A 281 20.05 -1.48 -3.87
C PHE A 281 20.59 -1.29 -5.28
N SER A 282 21.17 -2.36 -5.84
CA SER A 282 21.46 -2.43 -7.28
C SER A 282 20.14 -2.60 -8.04
N GLN A 283 19.61 -1.51 -8.60
CA GLN A 283 18.33 -1.49 -9.31
C GLN A 283 18.42 -0.73 -10.62
N THR A 284 17.57 -1.11 -11.58
CA THR A 284 17.51 -0.50 -12.91
C THR A 284 16.22 0.26 -13.17
N LEU A 285 15.23 0.20 -12.28
CA LEU A 285 13.89 0.76 -12.49
C LEU A 285 13.89 2.27 -12.67
N THR A 286 14.79 2.99 -11.98
CA THR A 286 14.93 4.45 -12.13
C THR A 286 15.37 4.91 -13.53
N THR A 287 15.86 3.99 -14.37
CA THR A 287 16.19 4.29 -15.77
C THR A 287 14.96 4.38 -16.67
N ILE A 288 13.79 3.92 -16.20
CA ILE A 288 12.53 4.05 -16.94
C ILE A 288 12.05 5.51 -16.83
N PRO A 289 11.86 6.23 -17.95
CA PRO A 289 11.32 7.59 -17.92
C PRO A 289 9.97 7.66 -17.19
N GLY A 290 9.90 8.47 -16.14
CA GLY A 290 8.73 8.61 -15.27
C GLY A 290 8.75 7.76 -14.00
N ILE A 291 9.70 6.83 -13.82
CA ILE A 291 9.88 6.12 -12.55
C ILE A 291 11.03 6.77 -11.76
N GLY A 292 10.68 7.59 -10.77
CA GLY A 292 11.64 8.13 -9.81
C GLY A 292 11.95 7.19 -8.64
N ASP A 293 12.89 7.60 -7.79
CA ASP A 293 13.35 6.83 -6.63
C ASP A 293 12.22 6.28 -5.75
N VAL A 294 11.24 7.12 -5.40
CA VAL A 294 10.15 6.73 -4.52
C VAL A 294 9.32 5.59 -5.11
N LEU A 295 9.02 5.65 -6.40
CA LEU A 295 8.24 4.62 -7.10
C LEU A 295 9.06 3.33 -7.26
N ALA A 296 10.33 3.46 -7.65
CA ALA A 296 11.25 2.33 -7.74
C ALA A 296 11.39 1.63 -6.37
N ALA A 297 11.59 2.39 -5.30
CA ALA A 297 11.69 1.89 -3.93
C ALA A 297 10.42 1.17 -3.49
N GLY A 298 9.24 1.74 -3.75
CA GLY A 298 7.95 1.12 -3.43
C GLY A 298 7.76 -0.23 -4.15
N ILE A 299 8.16 -0.31 -5.42
CA ILE A 299 8.10 -1.56 -6.20
C ILE A 299 9.10 -2.59 -5.67
N ILE A 300 10.36 -2.20 -5.48
CA ILE A 300 11.45 -3.09 -5.04
C ILE A 300 11.18 -3.63 -3.64
N ALA A 301 10.74 -2.78 -2.73
CA ALA A 301 10.46 -3.15 -1.34
C ALA A 301 9.37 -4.23 -1.21
N GLU A 302 8.34 -4.17 -2.06
CA GLU A 302 7.24 -5.14 -2.02
C GLU A 302 7.54 -6.43 -2.81
N ILE A 303 8.37 -6.34 -3.86
CA ILE A 303 8.82 -7.52 -4.61
C ILE A 303 9.80 -8.35 -3.77
N GLY A 304 10.78 -7.70 -3.13
CA GLY A 304 11.90 -8.40 -2.51
C GLY A 304 12.88 -8.91 -3.57
N ASP A 305 13.41 -10.12 -3.36
CA ASP A 305 14.15 -10.83 -4.40
C ASP A 305 13.19 -11.23 -5.55
N ILE A 306 13.49 -10.76 -6.76
CA ILE A 306 12.72 -11.06 -7.96
C ILE A 306 12.73 -12.56 -8.31
N LYS A 307 13.78 -13.30 -7.93
CA LYS A 307 13.95 -14.73 -8.26
C LYS A 307 12.90 -15.64 -7.60
N ARG A 308 12.20 -15.15 -6.57
CA ARG A 308 11.07 -15.88 -5.97
C ARG A 308 9.89 -16.05 -6.93
N PHE A 309 9.82 -15.26 -8.00
CA PHE A 309 8.76 -15.30 -9.00
C PHE A 309 9.23 -16.08 -10.23
N LYS A 310 8.50 -17.13 -10.59
CA LYS A 310 8.82 -17.97 -11.76
C LYS A 310 8.72 -17.23 -13.09
N ASN A 311 7.79 -16.28 -13.19
CA ASN A 311 7.52 -15.49 -14.39
C ASN A 311 6.77 -14.19 -14.03
N GLU A 312 6.59 -13.32 -15.02
CA GLU A 312 5.88 -12.05 -14.88
C GLU A 312 4.39 -12.22 -14.56
N ALA A 313 3.78 -13.36 -14.92
CA ALA A 313 2.40 -13.67 -14.56
C ALA A 313 2.25 -13.94 -13.05
N ALA A 314 3.24 -14.60 -12.43
CA ALA A 314 3.28 -14.80 -10.98
C ALA A 314 3.41 -13.46 -10.24
N LEU A 315 4.24 -12.55 -10.74
CA LEU A 315 4.37 -11.20 -10.20
C LEU A 315 3.05 -10.41 -10.33
N ALA A 316 2.38 -10.50 -11.46
CA ALA A 316 1.09 -9.83 -11.66
C ALA A 316 -0.02 -10.38 -10.75
N LYS A 317 -0.04 -11.69 -10.52
CA LYS A 317 -0.95 -12.33 -9.55
C LYS A 317 -0.65 -11.82 -8.14
N TYR A 318 0.62 -11.73 -7.77
CA TYR A 318 1.04 -11.22 -6.46
C TYR A 318 0.65 -9.76 -6.25
N SER A 319 0.76 -8.89 -7.26
CA SER A 319 0.31 -7.50 -7.18
C SER A 319 -1.22 -7.35 -7.26
N GLY A 320 -1.98 -8.42 -7.47
CA GLY A 320 -3.42 -8.35 -7.67
C GLY A 320 -3.83 -7.61 -8.95
N LEU A 321 -2.92 -7.49 -9.93
CA LEU A 321 -3.19 -6.94 -11.26
C LEU A 321 -3.60 -8.07 -12.22
N VAL A 322 -4.56 -8.88 -11.77
CA VAL A 322 -5.16 -9.99 -12.52
C VAL A 322 -6.67 -9.90 -12.41
N TRP A 323 -7.36 -10.35 -13.46
CA TRP A 323 -8.82 -10.35 -13.51
C TRP A 323 -9.34 -11.75 -13.24
N THR A 324 -10.46 -11.84 -12.53
CA THR A 324 -11.12 -13.14 -12.29
C THR A 324 -11.73 -13.62 -13.60
N GLN A 325 -11.32 -14.78 -14.09
CA GLN A 325 -11.99 -15.40 -15.23
C GLN A 325 -13.25 -16.12 -14.71
N TYR A 326 -14.42 -15.75 -15.25
CA TYR A 326 -15.65 -16.48 -15.04
C TYR A 326 -16.03 -17.15 -16.36
N GLN A 327 -15.70 -18.43 -16.46
CA GLN A 327 -16.00 -19.26 -17.62
C GLN A 327 -16.96 -20.37 -17.20
N SER A 328 -18.16 -20.38 -17.78
CA SER A 328 -19.15 -21.44 -17.58
C SER A 328 -19.50 -22.05 -18.94
N GLY A 329 -19.02 -23.27 -19.20
CA GLY A 329 -19.18 -23.92 -20.50
C GLY A 329 -18.62 -23.06 -21.65
N ASN A 330 -19.49 -22.65 -22.57
CA ASN A 330 -19.16 -21.81 -23.73
C ASN A 330 -19.23 -20.29 -23.47
N PHE A 331 -19.54 -19.86 -22.24
CA PHE A 331 -19.65 -18.43 -21.91
C PHE A 331 -18.36 -17.91 -21.27
N ASN A 332 -17.78 -16.88 -21.89
CA ASN A 332 -16.69 -16.08 -21.32
C ASN A 332 -17.21 -14.70 -20.98
N ALA A 333 -17.24 -14.34 -19.69
CA ALA A 333 -17.62 -13.01 -19.27
C ALA A 333 -16.65 -11.95 -19.83
N GLN A 334 -17.16 -10.96 -20.55
CA GLN A 334 -16.37 -9.84 -21.08
C GLN A 334 -16.01 -8.82 -19.99
N GLU A 335 -16.84 -8.72 -18.96
CA GLU A 335 -16.61 -7.87 -17.79
C GLU A 335 -16.20 -8.70 -16.59
N THR A 336 -14.98 -8.48 -16.13
CA THR A 336 -14.40 -9.21 -15.00
C THR A 336 -13.81 -8.25 -14.00
N SER A 337 -14.08 -8.47 -12.71
CA SER A 337 -13.54 -7.63 -11.64
C SER A 337 -12.05 -7.93 -11.40
N LEU A 338 -11.34 -6.92 -10.92
CA LEU A 338 -9.96 -7.07 -10.48
C LEU A 338 -9.90 -7.97 -9.24
N ALA A 339 -9.00 -8.95 -9.23
CA ALA A 339 -8.79 -9.78 -8.06
C ALA A 339 -8.34 -8.93 -6.86
N LYS A 340 -9.11 -8.98 -5.76
CA LYS A 340 -8.84 -8.19 -4.55
C LYS A 340 -7.84 -8.84 -3.58
N CYS A 341 -7.21 -9.96 -3.97
CA CYS A 341 -6.41 -10.80 -3.07
C CYS A 341 -4.87 -10.61 -3.19
N GLY A 342 -4.40 -9.53 -3.83
CA GLY A 342 -2.97 -9.24 -4.01
C GLY A 342 -2.40 -8.19 -3.05
N ASN A 343 -1.08 -7.99 -3.10
CA ASN A 343 -0.37 -6.97 -2.32
C ASN A 343 -0.83 -5.56 -2.73
N GLN A 344 -1.59 -4.91 -1.85
CA GLN A 344 -2.18 -3.60 -2.11
C GLN A 344 -1.14 -2.49 -2.31
N TYR A 345 -0.01 -2.54 -1.61
CA TYR A 345 1.05 -1.54 -1.70
C TYR A 345 1.78 -1.66 -3.02
N LEU A 346 2.13 -2.88 -3.44
CA LEU A 346 2.72 -3.11 -4.75
C LEU A 346 1.78 -2.65 -5.87
N ARG A 347 0.48 -2.96 -5.74
CA ARG A 347 -0.54 -2.49 -6.71
C ARG A 347 -0.58 -0.98 -6.80
N TYR A 348 -0.59 -0.29 -5.66
CA TYR A 348 -0.56 1.17 -5.60
C TYR A 348 0.66 1.73 -6.35
N TYR A 349 1.86 1.27 -5.99
CA TYR A 349 3.09 1.77 -6.60
C TYR A 349 3.18 1.48 -8.11
N LEU A 350 2.67 0.34 -8.57
CA LEU A 350 2.59 0.02 -10.00
C LEU A 350 1.61 0.92 -10.75
N VAL A 351 0.47 1.27 -10.13
CA VAL A 351 -0.53 2.18 -10.74
C VAL A 351 -0.01 3.61 -10.79
N GLU A 352 0.64 4.09 -9.72
CA GLU A 352 1.30 5.40 -9.72
C GLU A 352 2.44 5.46 -10.75
N ALA A 353 3.27 4.42 -10.82
CA ALA A 353 4.31 4.31 -11.84
C ALA A 353 3.71 4.33 -13.25
N ALA A 354 2.61 3.61 -13.51
CA ALA A 354 1.94 3.67 -14.80
C ALA A 354 1.40 5.08 -15.13
N ASN A 355 0.91 5.82 -14.13
CA ASN A 355 0.43 7.18 -14.31
C ASN A 355 1.56 8.15 -14.67
N CYS A 356 2.77 7.96 -14.14
CA CYS A 356 3.94 8.75 -14.53
C CYS A 356 4.49 8.31 -15.90
N VAL A 357 4.71 7.01 -16.09
CA VAL A 357 5.30 6.45 -17.32
C VAL A 357 4.46 6.78 -18.56
N ARG A 358 3.11 6.79 -18.47
CA ARG A 358 2.26 7.18 -19.61
C ARG A 358 2.48 8.61 -20.09
N VAL A 359 3.02 9.50 -19.25
CA VAL A 359 3.28 10.90 -19.61
C VAL A 359 4.67 11.04 -20.24
N HIS A 360 5.63 10.21 -19.81
CA HIS A 360 7.03 10.31 -20.20
C HIS A 360 7.47 9.32 -21.28
N THR A 361 6.69 8.28 -21.59
CA THR A 361 7.04 7.27 -22.60
C THR A 361 5.95 7.16 -23.68
N VAL A 362 6.33 7.32 -24.94
CA VAL A 362 5.41 7.32 -26.10
C VAL A 362 4.60 6.02 -26.17
N ARG A 363 5.27 4.88 -25.99
CA ARG A 363 4.64 3.56 -26.04
C ARG A 363 3.53 3.37 -25.01
N TYR A 364 3.77 3.80 -23.77
CA TYR A 364 2.78 3.68 -22.70
C TYR A 364 1.68 4.73 -22.83
N LYS A 365 1.98 5.92 -23.36
CA LYS A 365 0.99 6.93 -23.74
C LYS A 365 0.00 6.39 -24.77
N ALA A 366 0.50 5.77 -25.85
CA ALA A 366 -0.32 5.17 -26.90
C ALA A 366 -1.23 4.05 -26.36
N PHE A 367 -0.66 3.15 -25.54
CA PHE A 367 -1.45 2.08 -24.91
C PHE A 367 -2.53 2.63 -23.98
N TYR A 368 -2.19 3.61 -23.13
CA TYR A 368 -3.15 4.26 -22.23
C TYR A 368 -4.29 4.91 -23.02
N ASN A 369 -3.98 5.69 -24.06
CA ASN A 369 -4.99 6.37 -24.88
C ASN A 369 -5.93 5.37 -25.56
N LYS A 370 -5.39 4.28 -26.13
CA LYS A 370 -6.20 3.19 -26.70
C LYS A 370 -7.16 2.59 -25.66
N LYS A 371 -6.67 2.30 -24.46
CA LYS A 371 -7.51 1.72 -23.39
C LYS A 371 -8.52 2.71 -22.80
N PHE A 372 -8.22 3.99 -22.88
CA PHE A 372 -9.11 5.07 -22.48
C PHE A 372 -10.29 5.19 -23.45
N SER A 373 -10.05 5.14 -24.76
CA SER A 373 -11.11 5.26 -25.78
C SER A 373 -11.99 4.01 -25.94
N GLU A 374 -11.57 2.86 -25.45
CA GLU A 374 -12.34 1.59 -25.53
C GLU A 374 -13.63 1.57 -24.69
N VAL A 375 -13.76 2.44 -23.69
CA VAL A 375 -14.92 2.44 -22.78
C VAL A 375 -15.47 3.85 -22.59
N THR A 376 -16.72 3.96 -22.13
CA THR A 376 -17.37 5.25 -21.85
C THR A 376 -17.37 5.59 -20.35
N LYS A 377 -17.31 4.57 -19.49
CA LYS A 377 -17.31 4.73 -18.03
C LYS A 377 -15.98 4.33 -17.41
N HIS A 378 -15.57 5.07 -16.38
CA HIS A 378 -14.33 4.83 -15.62
C HIS A 378 -13.06 4.72 -16.49
N GLN A 379 -13.05 5.42 -17.64
CA GLN A 379 -11.99 5.40 -18.66
C GLN A 379 -10.59 5.52 -18.06
N HIS A 380 -10.37 6.57 -17.24
CA HIS A 380 -9.07 6.85 -16.65
C HIS A 380 -8.57 5.73 -15.74
N LYS A 381 -9.40 5.32 -14.75
CA LYS A 381 -9.05 4.28 -13.78
C LYS A 381 -8.77 2.94 -14.48
N ARG A 382 -9.62 2.54 -15.44
CA ARG A 382 -9.45 1.30 -16.22
C ARG A 382 -8.16 1.35 -17.04
N ALA A 383 -7.93 2.42 -17.79
CA ALA A 383 -6.76 2.58 -18.64
C ALA A 383 -5.46 2.56 -17.81
N LEU A 384 -5.43 3.24 -16.65
CA LEU A 384 -4.28 3.21 -15.75
C LEU A 384 -3.98 1.80 -15.21
N VAL A 385 -4.99 1.07 -14.72
CA VAL A 385 -4.80 -0.28 -14.17
C VAL A 385 -4.30 -1.25 -15.25
N LEU A 386 -4.82 -1.15 -16.49
CA LEU A 386 -4.33 -1.94 -17.62
C LEU A 386 -2.89 -1.56 -18.00
N THR A 387 -2.55 -0.28 -17.93
CA THR A 387 -1.19 0.22 -18.20
C THR A 387 -0.21 -0.30 -17.13
N ALA A 388 -0.61 -0.29 -15.86
CA ALA A 388 0.15 -0.89 -14.77
C ALA A 388 0.38 -2.38 -14.99
N ARG A 389 -0.65 -3.13 -15.44
CA ARG A 389 -0.48 -4.54 -15.82
C ARG A 389 0.51 -4.72 -16.97
N ARG A 390 0.47 -3.83 -17.96
CA ARG A 390 1.40 -3.84 -19.11
C ARG A 390 2.84 -3.49 -18.72
N LEU A 391 3.04 -2.78 -17.61
CA LEU A 391 4.35 -2.43 -17.07
C LEU A 391 5.05 -3.61 -16.36
N ILE A 392 4.29 -4.56 -15.80
CA ILE A 392 4.83 -5.69 -15.02
C ILE A 392 5.85 -6.54 -15.78
N PRO A 393 5.62 -6.96 -17.05
CA PRO A 393 6.62 -7.73 -17.79
C PRO A 393 7.94 -7.00 -17.98
N LEU A 394 7.89 -5.67 -18.17
CA LEU A 394 9.09 -4.85 -18.29
C LEU A 394 9.87 -4.82 -16.97
N ILE A 395 9.20 -4.53 -15.86
CA ILE A 395 9.79 -4.53 -14.52
C ILE A 395 10.40 -5.90 -14.20
N PHE A 396 9.67 -6.98 -14.47
CA PHE A 396 10.14 -8.34 -14.23
C PHE A 396 11.42 -8.64 -15.02
N ALA A 397 11.46 -8.31 -16.31
CA ALA A 397 12.62 -8.54 -17.16
C ALA A 397 13.82 -7.68 -16.72
N MET A 398 13.62 -6.41 -16.41
CA MET A 398 14.68 -5.50 -15.97
C MET A 398 15.31 -5.93 -14.65
N LEU A 399 14.49 -6.27 -13.65
CA LEU A 399 14.98 -6.74 -12.36
C LEU A 399 15.65 -8.12 -12.46
N SER A 400 15.08 -9.04 -13.24
CA SER A 400 15.63 -10.40 -13.37
C SER A 400 16.95 -10.43 -14.13
N LYS A 401 17.13 -9.57 -15.14
CA LYS A 401 18.32 -9.52 -16.00
C LYS A 401 19.34 -8.47 -15.56
N GLY A 402 18.99 -7.58 -14.63
CA GLY A 402 19.84 -6.43 -14.26
C GLY A 402 20.09 -5.46 -15.42
N GLN A 403 19.15 -5.37 -16.37
CA GLN A 403 19.29 -4.54 -17.57
C GLN A 403 18.64 -3.17 -17.38
N ILE A 404 19.31 -2.13 -17.86
CA ILE A 404 18.75 -0.77 -17.93
C ILE A 404 17.63 -0.70 -18.96
N TYR A 405 16.75 0.28 -18.78
CA TYR A 405 15.67 0.54 -19.71
C TYR A 405 16.25 0.93 -21.09
N GLN A 406 15.75 0.26 -22.12
CA GLN A 406 16.00 0.63 -23.51
C GLN A 406 14.65 0.76 -24.20
N GLU A 407 14.41 1.92 -24.77
CA GLU A 407 13.24 2.11 -25.61
C GLU A 407 13.47 1.30 -26.90
N ARG A 408 12.75 0.18 -27.05
CA ARG A 408 12.70 -0.50 -28.34
C ARG A 408 12.00 0.45 -29.28
N GLY A 409 12.74 0.98 -30.24
CA GLY A 409 12.19 1.72 -31.38
C GLY A 409 11.29 0.79 -32.16
N ASP A 410 10.00 0.80 -31.84
CA ASP A 410 9.00 0.38 -32.82
C ASP A 410 9.05 1.48 -33.89
N VAL A 411 9.79 1.23 -34.96
CA VAL A 411 9.75 2.01 -36.20
C VAL A 411 8.30 1.96 -36.66
N TYR A 412 7.52 2.97 -36.30
CA TYR A 412 6.29 3.26 -37.01
C TYR A 412 6.76 3.76 -38.36
N ASN A 413 6.85 2.85 -39.34
CA ASN A 413 6.94 3.24 -40.73
C ASN A 413 5.77 4.20 -40.99
N THR A 414 6.18 5.40 -41.42
CA THR A 414 5.39 6.56 -41.83
C THR A 414 4.09 6.24 -42.54
#